data_AF-A0A933BHN1-F1
#
_entry.id   AF-A0A933BHN1-F1
#
_cell.length_a   1.000
_cell.length_b   1.000
_cell.length_c   1.000
_cell.angle_alpha   90.00
_cell.angle_beta   90.00
_cell.angle_gamma   90.00
#
_symmetry.space_group_name_H-M   'P 1'
#
loop_
_entity.id
_entity.type
_entity.pdbx_description
1 polymer ?
#
loop_
_entity_poly.entity_id
_entity_poly.type
_entity_poly.pdbx_seq_one_letter_code
_entity_poly.pdbx_strand_id
1 'polypeptide(L)'
;MGWRSHAFHAALFASLGVSFEVLFTSLMDLPSARDWRLRGYTYLWVMPLYASVYPLLGWLYPRLAPYPFSARGALYTGIAFSLEFLGGLALRAALGEAPWEAHYRGSPWTIDDLIRLDYAPACLAAGWAYERVYRLLAG
;
A
#
# COMPACT_ATOMS: atom_id res chain seq x y z
N MET A 1 18.21 -6.52 18.96
CA MET A 1 16.82 -6.00 19.04
C MET A 1 15.90 -7.12 19.48
N GLY A 2 15.13 -6.95 20.56
CA GLY A 2 14.22 -7.99 21.07
C GLY A 2 12.86 -7.99 20.38
N TRP A 3 12.08 -9.06 20.50
CA TRP A 3 10.76 -9.21 19.86
C TRP A 3 9.79 -8.03 20.09
N ARG A 4 9.89 -7.36 21.24
CA ARG A 4 9.10 -6.17 21.60
C ARG A 4 9.36 -4.99 20.65
N SER A 5 10.59 -4.83 20.16
CA SER A 5 10.95 -3.78 19.20
C SER A 5 10.37 -4.04 17.81
N HIS A 6 10.34 -5.30 17.36
CA HIS A 6 9.74 -5.67 16.08
C HIS A 6 8.22 -5.49 16.10
N ALA A 7 7.55 -5.84 17.20
CA ALA A 7 6.12 -5.61 17.37
C ALA A 7 5.78 -4.10 17.34
N PHE A 8 6.59 -3.28 18.00
CA PHE A 8 6.43 -1.82 17.97
C PHE A 8 6.60 -1.25 16.55
N HIS A 9 7.64 -1.68 15.81
CA HIS A 9 7.84 -1.23 14.43
C HIS A 9 6.69 -1.67 13.52
N ALA A 10 6.21 -2.92 13.64
CA ALA A 10 5.07 -3.40 12.87
C ALA A 10 3.80 -2.58 13.17
N ALA A 11 3.54 -2.23 14.43
CA ALA A 11 2.43 -1.36 14.80
C ALA A 11 2.56 0.04 14.21
N LEU A 12 3.76 0.63 14.21
CA LEU A 12 4.01 1.94 13.59
C LEU A 12 3.73 1.91 12.08
N PHE A 13 4.18 0.86 11.39
CA PHE A 13 3.91 0.67 9.97
C PHE A 13 2.42 0.52 9.67
N ALA A 14 1.69 -0.21 10.52
CA ALA A 14 0.25 -0.34 10.44
C ALA A 14 -0.45 1.02 10.58
N SER A 15 -0.08 1.82 11.58
CA SER A 15 -0.65 3.16 11.80
C SER A 15 -0.35 4.12 10.64
N LEU A 16 0.88 4.09 10.11
CA LEU A 16 1.26 4.90 8.95
C LEU A 16 0.46 4.53 7.70
N GLY A 17 0.29 3.23 7.45
CA GLY A 17 -0.47 2.73 6.31
C GLY A 17 -1.93 3.13 6.36
N VAL A 18 -2.58 2.90 7.50
CA VAL A 18 -3.97 3.32 7.72
C VAL A 18 -4.12 4.83 7.55
N SER A 19 -3.19 5.63 8.10
CA SER A 19 -3.23 7.08 7.94
C SER A 19 -3.13 7.50 6.47
N PHE A 20 -2.22 6.86 5.72
CA PHE A 20 -2.06 7.12 4.29
C PHE A 20 -3.31 6.71 3.49
N GLU A 21 -3.92 5.55 3.80
CA GLU A 21 -5.12 5.06 3.13
C GLU A 21 -6.34 5.97 3.36
N VAL A 22 -6.52 6.45 4.60
CA VAL A 22 -7.59 7.41 4.93
C VAL A 22 -7.38 8.72 4.17
N LEU A 23 -6.15 9.23 4.11
CA LEU A 23 -5.85 10.43 3.32
C LEU A 23 -6.10 10.18 1.83
N PHE A 24 -5.67 9.04 1.32
CA PHE A 24 -5.80 8.69 -0.09
C PHE A 24 -7.26 8.57 -0.52
N THR A 25 -8.07 7.80 0.21
CA THR A 25 -9.51 7.64 -0.07
C THR A 25 -10.26 8.97 0.04
N SER A 26 -9.92 9.81 1.04
CA SER A 26 -10.54 11.14 1.17
C SER A 26 -10.24 12.06 -0.02
N LEU A 27 -9.06 11.95 -0.62
CA LEU A 27 -8.66 12.73 -1.80
C LEU A 27 -9.29 12.20 -3.09
N MET A 28 -9.38 10.87 -3.24
CA MET A 28 -9.97 10.24 -4.42
C MET A 28 -11.47 10.50 -4.53
N ASP A 29 -12.17 10.62 -3.40
CA ASP A 29 -13.61 10.89 -3.37
C ASP A 29 -13.97 12.37 -3.51
N LEU A 30 -13.01 13.27 -3.34
CA LEU A 30 -13.20 14.72 -3.45
C LEU A 30 -13.95 15.16 -4.73
N PRO A 31 -13.62 14.65 -5.93
CA PRO A 31 -14.26 15.10 -7.18
C PRO A 31 -15.75 14.74 -7.24
N SER A 32 -16.13 13.62 -6.61
CA SER A 32 -17.48 13.05 -6.69
C SER A 32 -18.38 13.50 -5.53
N ALA A 33 -17.84 13.64 -4.32
CA ALA A 33 -18.64 13.94 -3.13
C ALA A 33 -19.02 15.43 -3.02
N ARG A 34 -18.22 16.36 -3.58
CA ARG A 34 -18.34 17.82 -3.36
C ARG A 34 -18.43 18.23 -1.87
N ASP A 35 -18.07 17.32 -0.97
CA ASP A 35 -18.11 17.48 0.48
C ASP A 35 -16.70 17.78 1.00
N TRP A 36 -16.48 19.02 1.45
CA TRP A 36 -15.21 19.49 2.00
C TRP A 36 -14.84 18.84 3.34
N ARG A 37 -15.69 17.97 3.87
CA ARG A 37 -15.40 17.20 5.09
C ARG A 37 -14.33 16.13 4.91
N LEU A 38 -13.92 15.81 3.67
CA LEU A 38 -12.77 14.94 3.37
C LEU A 38 -12.80 13.63 4.16
N ARG A 39 -13.93 12.91 4.12
CA ARG A 39 -14.06 11.65 4.85
C ARG A 39 -13.28 10.56 4.13
N GLY A 40 -12.24 10.05 4.77
CA GLY A 40 -11.54 8.85 4.33
C GLY A 40 -12.07 7.60 5.03
N TYR A 41 -11.86 6.45 4.41
CA TYR A 41 -12.24 5.15 4.95
C TYR A 41 -11.10 4.15 4.74
N THR A 42 -11.07 3.13 5.58
CA THR A 42 -10.15 1.99 5.52
C THR A 42 -10.86 0.80 6.15
N TYR A 43 -10.44 -0.41 5.83
CA TYR A 43 -10.92 -1.61 6.51
C TYR A 43 -9.95 -2.08 7.57
N LEU A 44 -10.47 -2.51 8.72
CA LEU A 44 -9.65 -2.97 9.85
C LEU A 44 -8.71 -4.13 9.47
N TRP A 45 -9.11 -4.99 8.53
CA TRP A 45 -8.31 -6.13 8.08
C TRP A 45 -7.09 -5.74 7.22
N VAL A 46 -6.98 -4.47 6.78
CA VAL A 46 -5.79 -3.94 6.10
C VAL A 46 -4.67 -3.63 7.10
N MET A 47 -4.97 -3.45 8.39
CA MET A 47 -3.92 -3.22 9.40
C MET A 47 -2.85 -4.32 9.44
N PRO A 48 -3.19 -5.62 9.52
CA PRO A 48 -2.22 -6.70 9.40
C PRO A 48 -1.37 -6.64 8.12
N LEU A 49 -1.97 -6.22 7.00
CA LEU A 49 -1.26 -6.05 5.72
C LEU A 49 -0.19 -4.96 5.86
N TYR A 50 -0.56 -3.78 6.37
CA TYR A 50 0.41 -2.69 6.59
C TYR A 50 1.47 -3.02 7.65
N ALA A 51 1.10 -3.75 8.70
CA ALA A 51 2.07 -4.25 9.68
C ALA A 51 3.13 -5.16 9.04
N SER A 52 2.73 -5.99 8.06
CA SER A 52 3.61 -6.92 7.35
C SER A 52 4.63 -6.25 6.42
N VAL A 53 4.43 -4.96 6.09
CA VAL A 53 5.37 -4.18 5.27
C VAL A 53 6.73 -4.06 5.98
N TYR A 54 6.75 -3.96 7.32
CA TYR A 54 7.99 -3.84 8.08
C TYR A 54 8.94 -5.04 7.90
N PRO A 55 8.54 -6.30 8.20
CA PRO A 55 9.41 -7.46 7.96
C PRO A 55 9.71 -7.68 6.47
N LEU A 56 8.76 -7.35 5.57
CA LEU A 56 8.98 -7.41 4.12
C LEU A 56 10.11 -6.47 3.70
N LEU A 57 10.13 -5.23 4.19
CA LEU A 57 11.22 -4.28 3.93
C LEU A 57 12.53 -4.73 4.54
N GLY A 58 12.52 -5.40 5.70
CA GLY A 58 13.72 -5.99 6.26
C GLY A 58 14.39 -7.00 5.33
N TRP A 59 13.59 -7.78 4.61
CA TRP A 59 14.10 -8.70 3.59
C TRP A 59 14.41 -8.00 2.26
N LEU A 60 13.60 -7.04 1.85
CA LEU A 60 13.64 -6.44 0.53
C LEU A 60 14.68 -5.31 0.41
N TYR A 61 14.79 -4.44 1.42
CA TYR A 61 15.64 -3.25 1.37
C TYR A 61 17.12 -3.56 1.08
N PRO A 62 17.78 -4.56 1.70
CA PRO A 62 19.17 -4.87 1.38
C PRO A 62 19.40 -5.25 -0.09
N ARG A 63 18.39 -5.84 -0.74
CA ARG A 63 18.43 -6.22 -2.17
C ARG A 63 18.19 -5.02 -3.10
N LEU A 64 17.44 -4.03 -2.61
CA LEU A 64 17.11 -2.82 -3.37
C LEU A 64 18.08 -1.65 -3.12
N ALA A 65 18.82 -1.67 -2.02
CA ALA A 65 19.76 -0.61 -1.63
C ALA A 65 20.78 -0.21 -2.72
N PRO A 66 21.29 -1.13 -3.57
CA PRO A 66 22.20 -0.76 -4.66
C PRO A 66 21.57 0.08 -5.78
N TYR A 67 20.24 0.07 -5.92
CA TYR A 67 19.54 0.80 -6.98
C TYR A 67 19.35 2.28 -6.63
N PRO A 68 19.28 3.18 -7.63
CA PRO A 68 19.04 4.61 -7.39
C PRO A 68 17.66 4.84 -6.76
N PHE A 69 17.52 5.95 -6.03
CA PHE A 69 16.31 6.29 -5.26
C PHE A 69 15.01 6.24 -6.09
N SER A 70 15.05 6.73 -7.33
CA SER A 70 13.91 6.69 -8.26
C SER A 70 13.53 5.26 -8.64
N ALA A 71 14.52 4.41 -8.95
CA ALA A 71 14.29 3.01 -9.29
C ALA A 71 13.72 2.22 -8.11
N ARG A 72 14.16 2.50 -6.87
CA ARG A 72 13.57 1.85 -5.69
C ARG A 72 12.09 2.17 -5.53
N GLY A 73 11.69 3.42 -5.74
CA GLY A 73 10.29 3.83 -5.74
C GLY A 73 9.47 3.04 -6.76
N ALA A 74 9.94 2.96 -8.01
CA ALA A 74 9.29 2.18 -9.06
C ALA A 74 9.21 0.68 -8.73
N LEU A 75 10.26 0.11 -8.13
CA LEU A 75 10.27 -1.29 -7.70
C LEU A 75 9.27 -1.54 -6.56
N TYR A 76 9.16 -0.65 -5.58
CA TYR A 76 8.15 -0.75 -4.54
C TYR A 76 6.73 -0.67 -5.11
N THR A 77 6.48 0.25 -6.04
CA THR A 77 5.19 0.33 -6.74
C THR A 77 4.89 -0.95 -7.52
N GLY A 78 5.86 -1.49 -8.26
CA GLY A 78 5.69 -2.74 -8.99
C GLY A 78 5.40 -3.92 -8.06
N ILE A 79 6.07 -4.00 -6.91
CA ILE A 79 5.80 -5.04 -5.90
C ILE A 79 4.41 -4.87 -5.31
N ALA A 80 4.01 -3.64 -4.96
CA ALA A 80 2.68 -3.36 -4.42
C ALA A 80 1.58 -3.78 -5.40
N PHE A 81 1.69 -3.38 -6.68
CA PHE A 81 0.75 -3.77 -7.73
C PHE A 81 0.77 -5.29 -7.99
N SER A 82 1.94 -5.93 -7.93
CA SER A 82 2.01 -7.38 -8.09
C SER A 82 1.29 -8.11 -6.95
N LEU A 83 1.47 -7.66 -5.71
CA LEU A 83 0.79 -8.23 -4.54
C LEU A 83 -0.72 -8.00 -4.59
N GLU A 84 -1.15 -6.79 -4.96
CA GLU A 84 -2.56 -6.44 -5.12
C GLU A 84 -3.20 -7.26 -6.24
N PHE A 85 -2.55 -7.37 -7.40
CA PHE A 85 -3.04 -8.14 -8.53
C PHE A 85 -3.13 -9.64 -8.22
N LEU A 86 -2.07 -10.24 -7.68
CA LEU A 86 -2.06 -11.67 -7.34
C LEU A 86 -3.02 -11.98 -6.19
N GLY A 87 -3.10 -11.11 -5.18
CA GLY A 87 -4.08 -11.23 -4.10
C GLY A 87 -5.52 -11.12 -4.63
N GLY A 88 -5.76 -10.19 -5.54
CA GLY A 88 -7.03 -10.02 -6.23
C GLY A 88 -7.42 -11.25 -7.05
N LEU A 89 -6.49 -11.81 -7.82
CA LEU A 89 -6.70 -13.06 -8.56
C LEU A 89 -7.03 -14.23 -7.64
N ALA A 90 -6.30 -14.37 -6.54
CA ALA A 90 -6.53 -15.45 -5.57
C ALA A 90 -7.90 -15.31 -4.89
N LEU A 91 -8.30 -14.09 -4.51
CA LEU A 91 -9.60 -13.82 -3.91
C LEU A 91 -10.73 -14.01 -4.93
N ARG A 92 -10.57 -13.54 -6.16
CA ARG A 92 -11.52 -13.77 -7.25
C ARG A 92 -11.71 -15.27 -7.50
N ALA A 93 -10.62 -16.05 -7.51
CA ALA A 93 -10.69 -17.50 -7.67
C ALA A 93 -11.39 -18.21 -6.49
N ALA A 94 -11.24 -17.70 -5.26
CA ALA A 94 -11.81 -18.30 -4.06
C ALA A 94 -13.26 -17.88 -3.77
N LEU A 95 -13.63 -16.63 -4.06
CA LEU A 95 -14.89 -15.99 -3.65
C LEU A 95 -15.78 -15.58 -4.84
N GLY A 96 -15.26 -15.66 -6.06
CA GLY A 96 -15.94 -15.23 -7.29
C GLY A 96 -15.64 -13.79 -7.71
N GLU A 97 -15.33 -12.91 -6.76
CA GLU A 97 -14.94 -11.51 -6.99
C GLU A 97 -13.93 -11.02 -5.95
N ALA A 98 -13.04 -10.08 -6.33
CA ALA A 98 -12.16 -9.44 -5.37
C ALA A 98 -12.90 -8.28 -4.64
N PRO A 99 -12.64 -8.02 -3.35
CA PRO A 99 -13.38 -7.02 -2.57
C PRO A 99 -13.37 -5.60 -3.15
N TRP A 100 -12.29 -5.24 -3.86
CA TRP A 100 -12.10 -3.92 -4.48
C TRP A 100 -12.48 -3.86 -5.96
N GLU A 101 -12.79 -5.00 -6.58
CA GLU A 101 -13.08 -5.10 -8.02
C GLU A 101 -14.24 -4.20 -8.44
N ALA A 102 -15.31 -4.16 -7.64
CA ALA A 102 -16.48 -3.33 -7.91
C ALA A 102 -16.15 -1.83 -7.93
N HIS A 103 -15.18 -1.38 -7.13
CA HIS A 103 -14.74 0.02 -7.10
C HIS A 103 -13.81 0.36 -8.27
N TYR A 104 -13.14 -0.64 -8.85
CA TYR A 104 -12.18 -0.46 -9.93
C TYR A 104 -12.88 -0.50 -11.31
N ARG A 105 -13.96 -1.28 -11.44
CA ARG A 105 -14.76 -1.36 -12.68
C ARG A 105 -15.13 0.02 -13.23
N GLY A 106 -14.88 0.21 -14.52
CA GLY A 106 -15.26 1.42 -15.26
C GLY A 106 -14.20 2.54 -15.28
N SER A 107 -13.08 2.39 -14.58
CA SER A 107 -11.94 3.29 -14.74
C SER A 107 -11.09 2.86 -15.95
N PRO A 108 -10.64 3.79 -16.82
CA PRO A 108 -9.81 3.46 -17.99
C PRO A 108 -8.37 3.07 -17.61
N TRP A 109 -7.99 3.26 -16.34
CA TRP A 109 -6.64 2.98 -15.83
C TRP A 109 -6.52 1.62 -15.15
N THR A 110 -7.56 0.79 -15.22
CA THR A 110 -7.57 -0.52 -14.55
C THR A 110 -6.89 -1.59 -15.41
N ILE A 111 -6.27 -2.55 -14.74
CA ILE A 111 -5.88 -3.82 -15.36
C ILE A 111 -6.72 -4.90 -14.70
N ASP A 112 -7.58 -5.53 -15.51
CA ASP A 112 -8.49 -6.62 -15.12
C ASP A 112 -9.39 -6.26 -13.92
N ASP A 113 -9.63 -4.96 -13.70
CA ASP A 113 -10.33 -4.42 -12.52
C ASP A 113 -9.72 -4.84 -11.17
N LEU A 114 -8.47 -5.31 -11.16
CA LEU A 114 -7.75 -5.76 -9.96
C LEU A 114 -6.71 -4.79 -9.46
N ILE A 115 -6.13 -3.98 -10.35
CA ILE A 115 -5.21 -2.89 -10.01
C ILE A 115 -5.54 -1.64 -10.81
N ARG A 116 -5.16 -0.48 -10.27
CA ARG A 116 -5.38 0.84 -10.85
C ARG A 116 -4.06 1.56 -11.07
N LEU A 117 -3.67 1.74 -12.33
CA LEU A 117 -2.38 2.34 -12.69
C LEU A 117 -2.27 3.81 -12.29
N ASP A 118 -3.40 4.51 -12.19
CA ASP A 118 -3.47 5.88 -11.71
C ASP A 118 -3.08 6.01 -10.22
N TYR A 119 -3.03 4.90 -9.48
CA TYR A 119 -2.56 4.89 -8.08
C TYR A 119 -1.03 4.80 -7.98
N ALA A 120 -0.32 4.62 -9.10
CA ALA A 120 1.14 4.48 -9.11
C ALA A 120 1.88 5.63 -8.41
N PRO A 121 1.52 6.92 -8.58
CA PRO A 121 2.15 8.01 -7.85
C PRO A 121 1.99 7.91 -6.34
N ALA A 122 0.81 7.49 -5.87
CA ALA A 122 0.54 7.30 -4.44
C ALA A 122 1.33 6.10 -3.88
N CYS A 123 1.35 4.97 -4.59
CA CYS A 123 2.15 3.80 -4.21
C CYS A 123 3.64 4.11 -4.15
N LEU A 124 4.14 4.91 -5.10
CA LEU A 124 5.53 5.33 -5.17
C LEU A 124 5.91 6.22 -3.98
N ALA A 125 5.06 7.22 -3.67
CA ALA A 125 5.25 8.07 -2.50
C ALA A 125 5.20 7.28 -1.19
N ALA A 126 4.26 6.34 -1.05
CA ALA A 126 4.15 5.46 0.09
C ALA A 126 5.40 4.57 0.24
N GLY A 127 5.89 3.99 -0.86
CA GLY A 127 7.11 3.17 -0.88
C GLY A 127 8.33 3.93 -0.35
N TRP A 128 8.52 5.18 -0.80
CA TRP A 128 9.61 6.03 -0.29
C TRP A 128 9.42 6.43 1.17
N ALA A 129 8.20 6.74 1.60
CA ALA A 129 7.91 7.06 3.00
C ALA A 129 8.25 5.87 3.91
N TYR A 130 7.81 4.67 3.54
CA TYR A 130 8.11 3.45 4.27
C TYR A 130 9.60 3.10 4.25
N GLU A 131 10.31 3.24 3.13
CA GLU A 131 11.77 3.07 3.08
C GLU A 131 12.45 4.02 4.05
N ARG A 132 12.04 5.30 4.07
CA ARG A 132 12.62 6.31 4.96
C ARG A 132 12.42 5.95 6.42
N VAL A 133 11.20 5.59 6.81
CA VAL A 133 10.87 5.19 8.18
C VAL A 133 11.63 3.92 8.57
N TYR A 134 11.69 2.93 7.68
CA TYR A 134 12.46 1.71 7.90
C TYR A 134 13.93 2.00 8.20
N ARG A 135 14.56 2.86 7.39
CA ARG A 135 15.97 3.25 7.57
C ARG A 135 16.24 4.00 8.87
N LEU A 136 15.28 4.79 9.36
CA LEU A 136 15.39 5.49 10.64
C LEU A 136 15.28 4.55 11.85
N LEU A 137 14.58 3.42 11.69
CA LEU A 137 14.39 2.43 12.76
C LEU A 137 15.43 1.31 12.74
N ALA A 138 16.03 1.04 11.58
CA ALA A 138 17.01 -0.01 11.38
C ALA A 138 18.48 0.47 11.47
N GLY A 139 18.70 1.79 11.46
CA GLY A 139 20.00 2.43 11.74
C GLY A 139 20.21 2.63 13.24
#